data_AF-A0A1D7X740-F1
#
_entry.id   AF-A0A1D7X740-F1
#
_cell.length_a   1.000
_cell.length_b   1.000
_cell.length_c   1.000
_cell.angle_alpha   90.00
_cell.angle_beta   90.00
_cell.angle_gamma   90.00
#
_symmetry.space_group_name_H-M   'P 1'
#
loop_
_entity.id
_entity.type
_entity.pdbx_description
1 polymer ?
#
loop_
_entity_poly.entity_id
_entity_poly.type
_entity_poly.pdbx_seq_one_letter_code
_entity_poly.pdbx_strand_id
1 'polypeptide(L)' 'MVATGDACLRCGASLSLMERLSLEDAVEVPGMGSLCPNCYRELSAEEYARYFKS' A
#
# COMPACT_ATOMS: atom_id res chain seq x y z
N MET A 1 -1.14 -15.72 -13.49
CA MET A 1 -0.60 -15.26 -12.19
C MET A 1 -1.50 -14.12 -11.77
N VAL A 2 -2.28 -14.29 -10.70
CA VAL A 2 -3.20 -13.24 -10.23
C VAL A 2 -2.33 -12.11 -9.70
N ALA A 3 -2.36 -10.96 -10.37
CA ALA A 3 -1.72 -9.74 -9.91
C ALA A 3 -2.50 -9.21 -8.69
N THR A 4 -2.34 -9.87 -7.56
CA THR A 4 -2.81 -9.38 -6.27
C THR A 4 -1.88 -8.25 -5.87
N GLY A 5 -2.12 -7.01 -6.32
CA GLY A 5 -1.28 -5.90 -5.88
C GLY A 5 -1.29 -4.62 -6.69
N ASP A 6 -2.12 -4.47 -7.71
CA ASP A 6 -2.13 -3.21 -8.47
C ASP A 6 -2.91 -2.08 -7.78
N ALA A 7 -3.66 -2.36 -6.71
CA ALA A 7 -4.51 -1.38 -6.05
C ALA A 7 -4.23 -1.26 -4.57
N CYS A 8 -4.28 -0.04 -4.06
CA CYS A 8 -4.12 0.26 -2.65
C CYS A 8 -5.22 -0.40 -1.82
N LEU A 9 -4.83 -1.12 -0.76
CA LEU A 9 -5.73 -1.81 0.15
C LEU A 9 -6.72 -0.87 0.86
N ARG A 10 -6.36 0.41 1.03
CA ARG A 10 -7.17 1.41 1.77
C ARG A 10 -8.07 2.27 0.88
N CYS A 11 -7.54 2.76 -0.24
CA CYS A 11 -8.25 3.70 -1.12
C CYS A 11 -8.61 3.13 -2.49
N GLY A 12 -8.14 1.93 -2.84
CA GLY A 12 -8.36 1.30 -4.14
C GLY A 12 -7.62 1.96 -5.30
N ALA A 13 -6.76 2.96 -5.05
CA ALA A 13 -6.01 3.63 -6.11
C ALA A 13 -4.97 2.72 -6.75
N SER A 14 -4.77 2.83 -8.07
CA SER A 14 -3.82 2.03 -8.82
C SER A 14 -2.37 2.39 -8.47
N LEU A 15 -1.67 1.46 -7.84
CA LEU A 15 -0.26 1.56 -7.44
C LEU A 15 0.66 1.57 -8.66
N SER A 16 0.39 0.76 -9.69
CA SER A 16 1.13 0.81 -10.95
C SER A 16 1.04 2.16 -11.65
N LEU A 17 -0.06 2.90 -11.45
CA LEU A 17 -0.18 4.25 -11.98
C LEU A 17 0.68 5.21 -11.15
N MET A 18 0.68 5.09 -9.82
CA MET A 18 1.52 5.91 -8.93
C MET A 18 3.02 5.69 -9.14
N GLU A 19 3.46 4.44 -9.30
CA GLU A 19 4.86 4.10 -9.61
C GLU A 19 5.29 4.71 -10.96
N ARG A 20 4.42 4.63 -11.98
CA ARG A 20 4.69 5.25 -13.29
C ARG A 20 4.72 6.77 -13.24
N LEU A 21 4.03 7.39 -12.29
CA LEU A 21 4.08 8.83 -12.04
C LEU A 21 5.28 9.25 -11.18
N SER A 22 6.18 8.34 -10.79
CA SER A 22 7.40 8.61 -10.00
C SER A 22 7.14 9.27 -8.63
N LEU A 23 5.98 8.99 -8.03
CA LEU A 23 5.48 9.66 -6.82
C LEU A 23 5.74 8.86 -5.53
N GLU A 24 6.87 8.15 -5.45
CA GLU A 24 7.26 7.21 -4.38
C GLU A 24 6.72 5.78 -4.56
N ASP A 25 7.46 4.82 -4.01
CA ASP A 25 7.19 3.37 -4.10
C ASP A 25 5.97 2.99 -3.25
N ALA A 26 5.16 2.04 -3.74
CA ALA A 26 4.02 1.53 -2.98
C ALA A 26 4.51 0.65 -1.83
N VAL A 27 3.90 0.77 -0.64
CA VAL A 27 4.35 0.01 0.52
C VAL A 27 3.64 -1.34 0.55
N GLU A 28 4.38 -2.43 0.33
CA GLU A 28 3.86 -3.78 0.46
C GLU A 28 3.63 -4.15 1.94
N VAL A 29 2.44 -4.65 2.23
CA VAL A 29 2.04 -5.18 3.53
C VAL A 29 2.07 -6.72 3.48
N PRO A 30 2.97 -7.36 4.23
CA PRO A 30 3.14 -8.80 4.18
C PRO A 30 1.84 -9.52 4.59
N GLY A 31 1.30 -10.34 3.68
CA GLY A 31 0.10 -11.15 3.93
C GLY A 31 -1.25 -10.45 3.75
N MET A 32 -1.28 -9.16 3.38
CA MET A 32 -2.52 -8.40 3.17
C MET A 32 -2.63 -7.79 1.77
N GLY A 33 -1.55 -7.20 1.24
CA GLY A 33 -1.57 -6.52 -0.07
C GLY A 33 -0.62 -5.32 -0.08
N SER A 34 -0.93 -4.27 -0.83
CA SER A 34 -0.06 -3.10 -0.96
C SER A 34 -0.81 -1.81 -0.64
N LEU A 35 -0.12 -0.82 -0.07
CA LEU A 35 -0.63 0.47 0.33
C LEU A 35 -0.01 1.60 -0.48
N CYS A 36 -0.84 2.59 -0.79
CA CYS A 36 -0.37 3.81 -1.42
C CYS A 36 0.51 4.62 -0.43
N PRO A 37 1.55 5.34 -0.90
CA PRO A 37 2.43 6.11 -0.01
C PRO A 37 1.66 7.16 0.79
N ASN A 38 0.60 7.74 0.22
CA ASN A 38 -0.27 8.67 0.92
C ASN A 38 -1.03 7.98 2.07
N CYS A 39 -1.64 6.84 1.77
CA CYS A 39 -2.40 6.02 2.70
C CYS A 39 -1.53 5.51 3.85
N TYR A 40 -0.28 5.18 3.53
CA TYR A 40 0.77 4.77 4.45
C TYR A 40 1.26 5.92 5.34
N ARG A 41 1.35 7.15 4.81
CA ARG A 41 1.65 8.35 5.61
C ARG A 41 0.50 8.73 6.53
N GLU A 42 -0.73 8.53 6.10
CA GLU A 42 -1.96 8.75 6.88
C GLU A 42 -2.28 7.61 7.87
N LEU A 43 -1.35 6.66 8.03
CA LEU A 43 -1.55 5.46 8.80
C LEU A 43 -1.11 5.72 10.24
N SER A 44 -2.03 5.58 11.20
CA SER A 44 -1.73 5.74 12.62
C SER A 44 -0.80 4.63 13.12
N ALA A 45 -0.04 4.89 14.19
CA ALA A 45 0.89 3.91 14.76
C ALA A 45 0.23 2.56 15.12
N GLU A 46 -1.04 2.58 15.52
CA GLU A 46 -1.84 1.38 15.81
C GLU A 46 -2.17 0.56 14.54
N GLU A 47 -2.54 1.24 13.46
CA GLU A 47 -2.82 0.58 12.18
C GLU A 47 -1.52 0.04 11.58
N TYR A 48 -0.42 0.79 11.67
CA TYR A 48 0.89 0.34 11.22
C TYR A 48 1.30 -0.94 11.98
N ALA A 49 1.07 -0.99 13.29
CA ALA A 49 1.31 -2.21 14.05
C ALA A 49 0.43 -3.38 13.59
N ARG A 50 -0.84 -3.16 13.20
CA ARG A 50 -1.67 -4.24 12.65
C ARG A 50 -1.16 -4.79 11.32
N TYR A 51 -0.59 -3.92 10.48
CA TYR A 51 -0.10 -4.31 9.15
C TYR A 51 1.33 -4.88 9.17
N PHE A 52 2.21 -4.34 10.02
CA PHE A 52 3.66 -4.64 9.99
C PHE A 52 4.19 -5.31 11.25
N LYS A 53 3.44 -5.32 12.35
CA LYS A 53 3.85 -5.92 13.62
C LYS A 53 3.06 -7.23 13.82
N SER A 54 3.44 -8.23 13.02
CA SER A 54 3.09 -9.62 13.32
C SER A 54 3.95 -10.17 14.46
#